data_AF-A8H122-F1
#
_entry.id   AF-A8H122-F1
#
_cell.length_a   1.000
_cell.length_b   1.000
_cell.length_c   1.000
_cell.angle_alpha   90.00
_cell.angle_beta   90.00
_cell.angle_gamma   90.00
#
_symmetry.space_group_name_H-M   'P 1'
#
loop_
_entity.id
_entity.type
_entity.pdbx_description
1 polymer ?
#
loop_
_entity_poly.entity_id
_entity_poly.type
_entity_poly.pdbx_seq_one_letter_code
_entity_poly.pdbx_strand_id
1 'polypeptide(L)' 'MQISNSERWLELCQKQAQLIEELSEIFPERREQHKQLSDRWRQVADHLSHEEFEHMAKLK' A
#
# COMPACT_ATOMS: atom_id res chain seq x y z
N MET A 1 18.44 13.45 0.52
CA MET A 1 18.12 12.14 -0.07
C MET A 1 16.88 12.33 -0.93
N GLN A 2 16.98 12.14 -2.25
CA GLN A 2 15.80 12.12 -3.11
C GLN A 2 15.08 10.81 -2.85
N ILE A 3 13.93 10.87 -2.17
CA ILE A 3 13.05 9.71 -2.01
C ILE A 3 12.67 9.25 -3.43
N SER A 4 12.91 7.97 -3.74
CA SER A 4 12.49 7.37 -5.01
C SER A 4 10.99 7.59 -5.16
N ASN A 5 10.50 7.86 -6.39
CA ASN A 5 9.06 8.04 -6.60
C ASN A 5 8.27 6.84 -6.05
N SER A 6 8.83 5.63 -6.13
CA SER A 6 8.20 4.42 -5.64
C SER A 6 8.18 4.32 -4.11
N GLU A 7 9.17 4.84 -3.38
CA GLU A 7 9.11 4.97 -1.91
C GLU A 7 7.96 5.90 -1.49
N ARG A 8 7.72 6.99 -2.23
CA ARG A 8 6.55 7.87 -1.99
C ARG A 8 5.24 7.16 -2.26
N TRP A 9 5.15 6.38 -3.33
CA TRP A 9 3.96 5.60 -3.64
C TRP A 9 3.72 4.51 -2.60
N LEU A 10 4.78 3.88 -2.09
CA LEU A 10 4.71 2.90 -1.02
C LEU A 10 4.12 3.51 0.27
N GLU A 11 4.66 4.67 0.68
CA GLU A 11 4.17 5.40 1.85
C GLU A 11 2.68 5.78 1.71
N LEU A 12 2.28 6.21 0.50
CA LEU A 12 0.89 6.57 0.22
C LEU A 12 -0.06 5.36 0.28
N CYS A 13 0.36 4.22 -0.26
CA CYS A 13 -0.44 2.98 -0.19
C CYS A 13 -0.62 2.52 1.26
N GLN A 14 0.43 2.58 2.08
CA GLN A 14 0.38 2.23 3.50
C GLN A 14 -0.55 3.17 4.28
N LYS A 15 -0.42 4.49 4.08
CA LYS A 15 -1.29 5.50 4.70
C LYS A 15 -2.76 5.27 4.34
N GLN A 16 -3.05 4.95 3.09
CA GLN A 16 -4.43 4.74 2.65
C GLN A 16 -5.01 3.45 3.23
N ALA A 17 -4.24 2.37 3.28
CA ALA A 17 -4.65 1.13 3.94
C ALA A 17 -5.00 1.35 5.42
N GLN A 18 -4.16 2.11 6.13
CA GLN A 18 -4.38 2.45 7.54
C GLN A 18 -5.65 3.29 7.74
N LEU A 19 -5.85 4.34 6.94
CA LEU A 19 -7.03 5.19 7.04
C LEU A 19 -8.33 4.39 6.83
N ILE A 20 -8.31 3.41 5.93
CA ILE A 20 -9.47 2.53 5.69
C ILE A 20 -9.70 1.57 6.87
N GLU A 21 -8.64 1.08 7.52
CA GLU A 21 -8.79 0.30 8.75
C GLU A 21 -9.41 1.12 9.88
N GLU A 22 -8.96 2.36 10.07
CA GLU A 22 -9.55 3.29 11.05
C GLU A 22 -11.04 3.58 10.72
N LEU A 23 -11.39 3.76 9.44
CA LEU A 23 -12.78 3.88 9.01
C LEU A 23 -13.62 2.62 9.28
N SER A 24 -13.00 1.45 9.36
CA SER A 24 -13.67 0.18 9.69
C SER A 24 -14.04 0.08 11.17
N GLU A 25 -13.42 0.88 12.03
CA GLU A 25 -13.80 1.00 13.44
C GLU A 25 -15.01 1.92 13.59
N ILE A 26 -15.08 2.99 12.78
CA ILE A 26 -16.17 3.97 12.81
C ILE A 26 -17.43 3.42 12.14
N PHE A 27 -17.28 2.67 11.04
CA PHE A 27 -18.40 2.12 10.25
C PHE A 27 -18.34 0.59 10.21
N PRO A 28 -18.71 -0.10 11.32
CA PRO A 28 -18.58 -1.54 11.42
C PRO A 28 -19.46 -2.29 10.41
N GLU A 29 -20.57 -1.70 9.93
CA GLU A 29 -21.43 -2.34 8.92
C GLU A 29 -20.72 -2.54 7.58
N ARG A 30 -19.66 -1.76 7.31
CA ARG A 30 -18.86 -1.81 6.08
C ARG A 30 -17.48 -2.44 6.28
N ARG A 31 -17.22 -2.99 7.48
CA ARG A 31 -15.91 -3.51 7.87
C ARG A 31 -15.32 -4.50 6.86
N GLU A 32 -16.13 -5.41 6.32
CA GLU A 32 -15.66 -6.38 5.33
C GLU A 32 -15.22 -5.71 4.01
N GLN A 33 -15.99 -4.73 3.54
CA GLN A 33 -15.67 -3.97 2.32
C GLN A 33 -14.41 -3.12 2.52
N HIS A 34 -14.28 -2.49 3.68
CA HIS A 34 -13.11 -1.71 4.04
C HIS A 34 -11.86 -2.60 4.19
N LYS A 35 -11.99 -3.77 4.82
CA LYS A 35 -10.91 -4.76 4.91
C LYS A 35 -10.42 -5.17 3.51
N GLN A 36 -11.34 -5.53 2.62
CA GLN A 36 -10.99 -5.87 1.24
C GLN A 36 -10.28 -4.71 0.51
N LEU A 37 -10.69 -3.47 0.75
CA LEU A 37 -10.05 -2.30 0.15
C LEU A 37 -8.66 -2.02 0.73
N SER A 38 -8.49 -2.16 2.05
CA SER A 38 -7.20 -2.04 2.74
C SER A 38 -6.21 -3.12 2.27
N ASP A 39 -6.68 -4.37 2.15
CA ASP A 39 -5.88 -5.49 1.65
C ASP A 39 -5.42 -5.24 0.20
N ARG A 40 -6.26 -4.64 -0.66
CA ARG A 40 -5.86 -4.25 -2.01
C ARG A 40 -4.77 -3.18 -2.02
N TRP A 41 -4.84 -2.18 -1.13
CA TRP A 41 -3.78 -1.17 -1.01
C TRP A 41 -2.45 -1.78 -0.56
N ARG A 42 -2.49 -2.75 0.37
CA ARG A 42 -1.31 -3.52 0.79
C ARG A 42 -0.73 -4.34 -0.35
N GLN A 43 -1.57 -4.98 -1.15
CA GLN A 43 -1.11 -5.71 -2.34
C GLN A 43 -0.39 -4.78 -3.33
N VAL A 44 -0.92 -3.58 -3.59
CA VAL A 44 -0.26 -2.60 -4.45
C VAL A 44 1.10 -2.18 -3.88
N ALA A 45 1.19 -1.94 -2.56
CA ALA A 45 2.44 -1.66 -1.88
C ALA A 45 3.47 -2.79 -2.04
N ASP A 46 3.04 -4.05 -1.93
CA ASP A 46 3.89 -5.21 -2.12
C ASP A 46 4.39 -5.32 -3.56
N HIS A 47 3.53 -5.05 -4.55
CA HIS A 47 3.93 -5.07 -5.97
C HIS A 47 4.97 -3.99 -6.28
N LEU A 48 4.77 -2.76 -5.78
CA LEU A 48 5.72 -1.66 -5.96
C LEU A 48 7.09 -1.99 -5.35
N SER A 49 7.10 -2.65 -4.18
CA SER A 49 8.33 -3.08 -3.52
C SER A 49 9.06 -4.19 -4.30
N HIS A 50 8.32 -5.11 -4.91
CA HIS A 50 8.90 -6.20 -5.71
C HIS A 50 9.38 -5.72 -7.09
N GLU A 51 8.65 -4.82 -7.76
CA GLU A 51 9.04 -4.25 -9.05
C GLU A 51 10.32 -3.41 -8.94
N GLU A 52 10.49 -2.63 -7.86
CA GLU A 52 11.76 -1.94 -7.60
C GLU A 52 12.93 -2.94 -7.41
N PHE A 53 12.68 -4.04 -6.70
CA PHE A 53 13.70 -5.08 -6.50
C PHE A 53 14.10 -5.76 -7.81
N GLU A 54 13.15 -6.10 -8.68
CA GLU A 54 13.43 -6.69 -10.00
C GLU A 54 14.16 -5.72 -10.94
N HIS A 55 13.77 -4.45 -10.96
CA HIS A 55 14.45 -3.43 -11.76
C HIS A 55 15.90 -3.20 -11.30
N MET A 56 16.15 -3.20 -9.99
CA MET A 56 17.49 -3.08 -9.41
C MET A 56 18.34 -4.34 -9.62
N ALA A 57 17.72 -5.53 -9.64
CA ALA A 57 18.42 -6.80 -9.90
C ALA A 57 18.87 -6.93 -11.37
N LYS A 58 18.13 -6.37 -12.32
CA LYS A 58 18.48 -6.37 -13.76
C LYS A 58 19.59 -5.38 -14.14
N LEU A 59 19.99 -4.50 -13.23
CA LEU A 59 21.02 -3.46 -13.43
C LEU A 59 22.41 -3.86 -12.89
N LYS A 60 22.59 -5.09 -12.38
CA LYS A 60 23.89 -5.68 -11.97
C LYS A 60 24.35 -6.73 -12.96
#